data_AF-A0A154MU41-F1
#
_entry.id   AF-A0A154MU41-F1
#
_cell.length_a   1.000
_cell.length_b   1.000
_cell.length_c   1.000
_cell.angle_alpha   90.00
_cell.angle_beta   90.00
_cell.angle_gamma   90.00
#
_symmetry.space_group_name_H-M   'P 1'
#
loop_
_entity.id
_entity.type
_entity.pdbx_description
1 polymer ?
#
loop_
_entity_poly.entity_id
_entity_poly.type
_entity_poly.pdbx_seq_one_letter_code
_entity_poly.pdbx_strand_id
1 'polypeptide(L)'
;MEEYHHALGNKDLDTVCRITAPAFDGGMKECRSLTPIQFEMFTPADLKNLKVTRVDRAKVKSQGPDQVIVPPGAIAPKATIMDGDPKIFTMGWREGTWVIIK
;
A
#
# COMPACT_ATOMS: atom_id res chain seq x y z
N MET A 1 -3.10 -3.17 -4.54
CA MET A 1 -3.26 -1.92 -3.75
C MET A 1 -4.35 -2.02 -2.68
N GLU A 2 -5.56 -2.51 -2.99
CA GLU A 2 -6.59 -2.70 -1.95
C GLU A 2 -6.11 -3.67 -0.86
N GLU A 3 -5.54 -4.81 -1.24
CA GLU A 3 -4.96 -5.79 -0.31
C GLU A 3 -3.95 -5.17 0.65
N TYR A 4 -3.06 -4.31 0.15
CA TYR A 4 -2.10 -3.59 0.98
C TYR A 4 -2.78 -2.71 2.04
N HIS A 5 -3.76 -1.89 1.65
CA HIS A 5 -4.48 -1.05 2.60
C HIS A 5 -5.28 -1.89 3.59
N HIS A 6 -5.93 -2.97 3.14
CA HIS A 6 -6.68 -3.85 4.03
C HIS A 6 -5.75 -4.53 5.05
N ALA A 7 -4.54 -4.93 4.62
CA ALA A 7 -3.52 -5.47 5.49
C ALA A 7 -3.02 -4.45 6.52
N LEU A 8 -2.78 -3.19 6.11
CA LEU A 8 -2.50 -2.09 7.06
C LEU A 8 -3.63 -1.95 8.09
N GLY A 9 -4.88 -1.96 7.63
CA GLY A 9 -6.06 -1.84 8.49
C GLY A 9 -6.23 -3.01 9.47
N ASN A 10 -5.80 -4.20 9.07
CA ASN A 10 -5.80 -5.41 9.90
C ASN A 10 -4.51 -5.60 10.72
N LYS A 11 -3.54 -4.69 10.61
CA LYS A 11 -2.19 -4.84 11.18
C LYS A 11 -1.52 -6.18 10.79
N ASP A 12 -1.78 -6.65 9.57
CA ASP A 12 -1.18 -7.87 9.01
C ASP A 12 0.22 -7.55 8.46
N LEU A 13 1.23 -7.75 9.31
CA LEU A 13 2.63 -7.46 8.99
C LEU A 13 3.14 -8.27 7.79
N ASP A 14 2.77 -9.54 7.70
CA ASP A 14 3.30 -10.43 6.67
C ASP A 14 2.78 -10.03 5.30
N THR A 15 1.48 -9.75 5.17
CA THR A 15 0.90 -9.27 3.90
C THR A 15 1.41 -7.89 3.54
N VAL A 16 1.51 -6.97 4.51
CA VAL A 16 2.09 -5.64 4.27
C VAL A 16 3.49 -5.78 3.70
N CYS A 17 4.38 -6.52 4.37
CA CYS A 17 5.77 -6.61 3.94
C CYS A 17 5.97 -7.46 2.69
N ARG A 18 5.13 -8.47 2.43
CA ARG A 18 5.13 -9.17 1.13
C ARG A 18 4.88 -8.19 -0.02
N ILE A 19 4.00 -7.20 0.18
CA ILE A 19 3.64 -6.24 -0.86
C ILE A 19 4.63 -5.08 -0.97
N THR A 20 5.16 -4.57 0.15
CA THR A 20 5.96 -3.33 0.16
C THR A 20 7.45 -3.53 0.27
N ALA A 21 7.94 -4.68 0.77
CA ALA A 21 9.38 -4.93 0.88
C ALA A 21 10.17 -4.64 -0.39
N PRO A 22 9.68 -4.92 -1.62
CA PRO A 22 10.41 -4.60 -2.84
C PRO A 22 10.68 -3.11 -3.08
N ALA A 23 10.00 -2.21 -2.37
CA ALA A 23 10.22 -0.77 -2.44
C ALA A 23 11.21 -0.24 -1.37
N PHE A 24 11.65 -1.08 -0.43
CA PHE A 24 12.66 -0.74 0.58
C PHE A 24 14.05 -1.19 0.13
N ASP A 25 15.07 -0.36 0.33
CA ASP A 25 16.47 -0.71 0.02
C ASP A 25 16.94 -1.92 0.86
N GLY A 26 16.56 -1.99 2.14
CA GLY A 26 16.81 -3.12 3.03
C GLY A 26 15.77 -4.24 2.93
N GLY A 27 14.86 -4.17 1.98
CA GLY A 27 13.89 -5.21 1.64
C GLY A 27 13.01 -5.66 2.81
N MET A 28 12.83 -6.98 2.92
CA MET A 28 11.95 -7.59 3.93
C MET A 28 12.37 -7.30 5.37
N LYS A 29 13.68 -7.24 5.63
CA LYS A 29 14.22 -6.98 6.97
C LYS A 29 13.86 -5.56 7.42
N GLU A 30 14.07 -4.59 6.55
CA GLU A 30 13.74 -3.19 6.84
C GLU A 30 12.23 -3.02 7.01
N CYS A 31 11.42 -3.55 6.09
CA CYS A 31 9.96 -3.47 6.21
C CYS A 31 9.46 -4.00 7.56
N ARG A 32 9.90 -5.20 7.97
CA ARG A 32 9.47 -5.80 9.24
C ARG A 32 9.87 -4.98 10.47
N SER A 33 10.92 -4.17 10.37
CA SER A 33 11.36 -3.29 11.46
C SER A 33 10.56 -1.99 11.54
N LEU A 34 10.12 -1.44 10.40
CA LEU A 34 9.46 -0.14 10.33
C LEU A 34 7.94 -0.23 10.39
N THR A 35 7.34 -1.25 9.78
CA THR A 35 5.88 -1.40 9.71
C THR A 35 5.19 -1.47 11.08
N PRO A 36 5.73 -2.15 12.12
CA PRO A 36 5.11 -2.11 13.45
C PRO A 36 5.03 -0.70 14.03
N ILE A 37 6.03 0.15 13.77
CA ILE A 37 6.00 1.56 14.20
C ILE A 37 4.87 2.30 13.46
N GLN A 38 4.75 2.07 12.15
CA GLN A 38 3.65 2.64 11.35
C GLN A 38 2.26 2.21 11.87
N PHE A 39 2.11 0.96 12.30
CA PHE A 39 0.84 0.47 12.85
C PHE A 39 0.38 1.22 14.10
N GLU A 40 1.31 1.73 14.91
CA GLU A 40 1.00 2.52 16.10
C GLU A 40 0.69 3.99 15.78
N MET A 41 0.99 4.44 14.56
CA MET A 41 0.63 5.78 14.10
C MET A 41 -0.81 5.89 13.60
N PHE A 42 -1.48 4.77 13.30
CA PHE A 42 -2.85 4.79 12.79
C PHE A 42 -3.87 4.99 13.91
N THR A 43 -4.80 5.92 13.69
CA THR A 43 -5.97 6.07 14.56
C THR A 43 -6.99 4.94 14.30
N PRO A 44 -7.93 4.70 15.22
CA PRO A 44 -9.03 3.76 14.96
C PRO A 44 -9.84 4.09 13.69
N ALA A 45 -9.99 5.38 13.37
CA ALA A 45 -10.67 5.83 12.16
C ALA A 45 -9.86 5.48 10.89
N ASP A 46 -8.53 5.65 10.93
CA ASP A 46 -7.64 5.23 9.85
C ASP A 46 -7.74 3.73 9.59
N LEU A 47 -7.66 2.92 10.65
CA LEU A 47 -7.78 1.46 10.52
C LEU A 47 -9.13 1.06 9.92
N LYS A 48 -10.22 1.73 10.29
CA LYS A 48 -11.55 1.49 9.70
C LYS A 48 -11.56 1.84 8.20
N ASN A 49 -11.02 3.00 7.82
CA ASN A 49 -10.94 3.42 6.42
C ASN A 49 -10.10 2.45 5.60
N LEU A 50 -8.93 2.08 6.12
CA LEU A 50 -7.99 1.15 5.49
C LEU A 50 -8.62 -0.21 5.20
N LYS A 51 -9.47 -0.74 6.09
CA LYS A 51 -10.18 -2.03 5.86
C LYS A 51 -11.22 -1.99 4.74
N VAL A 52 -11.70 -0.81 4.37
CA VAL A 52 -12.74 -0.64 3.34
C VAL A 52 -12.26 0.12 2.12
N THR A 53 -10.95 0.45 2.06
CA THR A 53 -10.34 1.12 0.92
C THR A 53 -10.67 0.42 -0.39
N ARG A 54 -11.00 1.22 -1.41
CA ARG A 54 -11.20 0.79 -2.80
C ARG A 54 -10.30 1.59 -3.73
N VAL A 55 -10.01 0.97 -4.88
CA VAL A 55 -9.25 1.59 -5.95
C VAL A 55 -10.14 1.81 -7.16
N ASP A 56 -10.26 3.07 -7.55
CA ASP A 56 -10.88 3.47 -8.81
C ASP A 56 -9.97 3.07 -9.98
N ARG A 57 -10.28 1.91 -10.58
CA ARG A 57 -9.51 1.33 -11.68
C ARG A 57 -9.48 2.23 -12.92
N ALA A 58 -10.46 3.09 -13.13
CA ALA A 58 -10.47 4.02 -14.26
C ALA A 58 -9.37 5.08 -14.17
N LYS A 59 -8.83 5.31 -12.96
CA LYS A 59 -7.73 6.25 -12.72
C LYS A 59 -6.36 5.58 -12.68
N VAL A 60 -6.30 4.25 -12.66
CA VAL A 60 -5.04 3.49 -12.70
C VAL A 60 -4.49 3.52 -14.12
N LYS A 61 -3.19 3.81 -14.26
CA LYS A 61 -2.53 3.89 -15.57
C LYS A 61 -1.62 2.68 -15.77
N SER A 62 -1.79 1.93 -16.85
CA SER A 62 -0.80 0.92 -17.24
C SER A 62 0.50 1.59 -17.70
N GLN A 63 1.63 1.00 -17.34
CA GLN A 63 2.96 1.31 -17.87
C GLN A 63 3.57 0.10 -18.61
N GLY A 64 2.73 -0.83 -19.06
CA GLY A 64 3.15 -2.10 -19.65
C GLY A 64 2.33 -3.27 -19.12
N PRO A 65 2.65 -4.51 -19.55
CA PRO A 65 1.92 -5.71 -19.13
C PRO A 65 2.02 -5.97 -17.62
N ASP A 66 3.16 -5.62 -17.01
CA ASP A 66 3.48 -6.00 -15.63
C ASP A 66 3.66 -4.80 -14.70
N GLN A 67 3.22 -3.60 -15.11
CA GLN A 67 3.38 -2.40 -14.29
C GLN A 67 2.19 -1.45 -14.40
N VAL A 68 1.78 -0.90 -13.27
CA VAL A 68 0.73 0.12 -13.18
C VAL A 68 1.12 1.24 -12.24
N ILE A 69 0.64 2.45 -12.54
CA ILE A 69 0.66 3.61 -11.65
C ILE A 69 -0.71 3.75 -10.99
N VAL A 70 -0.72 3.83 -9.66
CA VAL A 70 -1.90 4.12 -8.85
C VAL A 70 -1.76 5.54 -8.28
N PRO A 71 -2.45 6.55 -8.84
CA PRO A 71 -2.39 7.91 -8.31
C PRO A 71 -3.16 8.02 -6.97
N PRO A 72 -2.84 8.99 -6.10
CA PRO A 72 -3.54 9.17 -4.82
C PRO A 72 -5.06 9.31 -4.98
N GLY A 73 -5.52 10.01 -6.02
CA GLY A 73 -6.94 10.22 -6.31
C GLY A 73 -7.69 8.97 -6.79
N ALA A 74 -7.00 7.84 -6.98
CA ALA A 74 -7.62 6.55 -7.24
C ALA A 74 -7.97 5.80 -5.95
N ILE A 75 -7.49 6.22 -4.78
CA ILE A 75 -7.61 5.46 -3.53
C ILE A 75 -8.59 6.17 -2.59
N ALA A 76 -9.69 5.51 -2.24
CA ALA A 76 -10.64 6.03 -1.26
C ALA A 76 -11.50 4.92 -0.61
N PRO A 77 -11.88 5.05 0.68
CA PRO A 77 -11.28 5.95 1.66
C PRO A 77 -9.84 5.51 1.99
N LYS A 78 -9.04 6.39 2.59
CA LYS A 78 -7.64 6.12 2.96
C LYS A 78 -7.36 6.61 4.39
N ALA A 79 -6.20 6.26 4.94
CA ALA A 79 -5.75 6.80 6.22
C ALA A 79 -5.38 8.28 6.07
N THR A 80 -5.69 9.08 7.08
CA THR A 80 -5.43 10.53 7.14
C THR A 80 -3.95 10.87 7.02
N ILE A 81 -3.06 10.03 7.54
CA ILE A 81 -1.60 10.18 7.35
C ILE A 81 -1.19 10.21 5.87
N MET A 82 -1.99 9.63 4.97
CA MET A 82 -1.76 9.62 3.53
C MET A 82 -2.25 10.90 2.83
N ASP A 83 -2.91 11.81 3.54
CA ASP A 83 -3.25 13.15 3.02
C ASP A 83 -2.11 14.15 3.19
N GLY A 84 -1.30 14.00 4.24
CA GLY A 84 -0.14 14.86 4.49
C GLY A 84 1.01 14.66 3.50
N ASP A 85 1.11 13.45 2.92
CA ASP A 85 2.10 13.10 1.90
C ASP A 85 1.48 12.18 0.84
N PRO A 86 0.72 12.74 -0.13
CA PRO A 86 0.03 11.96 -1.14
C PRO A 86 1.02 11.24 -2.07
N LYS A 87 1.20 9.94 -1.89
CA LYS A 87 2.09 9.13 -2.73
C LYS A 87 1.42 8.65 -4.02
N ILE A 88 2.16 8.78 -5.12
CA ILE A 88 1.89 8.03 -6.35
C ILE A 88 2.59 6.69 -6.18
N PHE A 89 1.82 5.60 -6.19
CA PHE A 89 2.39 4.26 -6.11
C PHE A 89 2.63 3.70 -7.50
N THR A 90 3.76 3.03 -7.67
CA THR A 90 4.03 2.17 -8.80
C THR A 90 3.96 0.73 -8.32
N MET A 91 3.09 -0.07 -8.95
CA MET A 91 3.01 -1.50 -8.68
C MET A 91 3.59 -2.30 -9.84
N GLY A 92 4.31 -3.36 -9.51
CA GLY A 92 4.81 -4.37 -10.46
C GLY A 92 4.16 -5.73 -10.22
N TRP A 93 3.90 -6.47 -11.30
CA TRP A 93 3.47 -7.87 -11.22
C TRP A 93 4.69 -8.76 -11.01
N ARG A 94 4.75 -9.47 -9.89
CA ARG A 94 5.85 -10.37 -9.52
C ARG A 94 5.28 -11.64 -8.93
N GLU A 95 5.73 -12.79 -9.38
CA GLU A 95 5.39 -14.10 -8.78
C GLU A 95 3.87 -14.33 -8.60
N GLY A 96 3.06 -13.84 -9.55
CA GLY A 96 1.61 -14.00 -9.51
C GLY A 96 0.86 -13.01 -8.59
N THR A 97 1.51 -11.97 -8.09
CA THR A 97 0.89 -10.92 -7.26
C THR A 97 1.38 -9.51 -7.62
N TRP A 98 0.59 -8.50 -7.26
CA TRP A 98 0.97 -7.09 -7.42
C TRP A 98 1.71 -6.60 -6.17
N VAL A 99 2.94 -6.12 -6.34
CA VAL A 99 3.76 -5.53 -5.25
C VAL A 99 4.04 -4.06 -5.52
N ILE A 100 4.25 -3.28 -4.46
CA ILE A 100 4.70 -1.88 -4.56
C ILE A 100 6.21 -1.88 -4.78
N ILE A 101 6.66 -1.13 -5.79
CA ILE A 101 8.08 -1.05 -6.18
C ILE A 101 8.61 0.39 -6.17
N LYS A 102 7.72 1.39 -6.08
CA LYS A 102 8.03 2.81 -5.93
C LYS A 102 6.83 3.57 -5.39
#